data_AF-A0AAE4IMI6-F1
#
_entry.id   AF-A0AAE4IMI6-F1
#
_cell.length_a   1.000
_cell.length_b   1.000
_cell.length_c   1.000
_cell.angle_alpha   90.00
_cell.angle_beta   90.00
_cell.angle_gamma   90.00
#
_symmetry.space_group_name_H-M   'P 1'
#
loop_
_entity.id
_entity.type
_entity.pdbx_description
1 polymer ?
#
loop_
_entity_poly.entity_id
_entity_poly.type
_entity_poly.pdbx_seq_one_letter_code
_entity_poly.pdbx_strand_id
1 'polypeptide(L)'
;MNCVLSVAQPEIIVPKPHQLKWHEAEMGAVFHYDLHVFDGIRYGQGNNRISPIEDYNIFNPTQLDTDQWIQAAKAAGCKFAVLTATHETGFGLWQSDVNPYCLKAVKWRDGKGDIVRDFVNSCRKYGIQPGIYVGIRWNSLLGIHNFKVAGDGEFAANRQAWYKRFCEKMVEELCTRYGDLYMIWFDGGADDPRGDGPDVEPIVNKYQPNCLFYHNIDRADFRWGGSETGTVGYPCWSTFPAPCSHHKRIESQKDQIALLKQGDPEGKYWVPAMADSPLRGANGRHEWFWEPDDENNIYPLTTLMDMYEKSVGRNATLIIGLTPDPDGLLPAGDEQRLKEWGEEINRRFGTPLAETQGRRQRLTLNLNEKQPVNYCIIQEDIAKGERIRQYKIEAKVNGKWQTVCSGESVGHKRIAHFEPVETTALRLTVTQSVAVPEIRHFSAYNVTLK
;
A
#
# COMPACT_ATOMS: atom_id res chain seq x y z
N MET A 1 27.08 -43.23 25.06
CA MET A 1 25.87 -42.38 25.04
C MET A 1 26.14 -41.24 24.07
N ASN A 2 25.58 -41.29 22.86
CA ASN A 2 25.73 -40.21 21.90
C ASN A 2 24.72 -39.11 22.25
N CYS A 3 25.22 -38.00 22.78
CA CYS A 3 24.46 -36.78 22.99
C CYS A 3 24.22 -36.16 21.60
N VAL A 4 23.03 -36.36 21.04
CA VAL A 4 22.60 -35.64 19.84
C VAL A 4 22.27 -34.23 20.28
N LEU A 5 23.19 -33.29 20.02
CA LEU A 5 22.92 -31.86 20.11
C LEU A 5 21.80 -31.53 19.12
N SER A 6 20.59 -31.36 19.64
CA SER A 6 19.46 -30.77 18.92
C SER A 6 19.84 -29.33 18.56
N VAL A 7 20.35 -29.13 17.34
CA VAL A 7 20.47 -27.79 16.76
C VAL A 7 19.04 -27.25 16.63
N ALA A 8 18.68 -26.26 17.45
CA ALA A 8 17.39 -25.61 17.37
C ALA A 8 17.22 -25.06 15.95
N GLN A 9 16.11 -25.40 15.29
CA GLN A 9 15.79 -24.80 13.99
C GLN A 9 15.60 -23.29 14.18
N PRO A 10 16.16 -22.45 13.31
CA PRO A 10 15.97 -21.01 13.39
C PRO A 10 14.48 -20.68 13.35
N GLU A 11 14.03 -19.81 14.26
CA GLU A 11 12.65 -19.33 14.30
C GLU A 11 12.36 -18.56 13.00
N ILE A 12 11.37 -19.04 12.24
CA ILE A 12 10.95 -18.37 11.01
C ILE A 12 9.89 -17.34 11.40
N ILE A 13 10.19 -16.06 11.14
CA ILE A 13 9.22 -14.99 11.33
C ILE A 13 8.15 -15.11 10.24
N VAL A 14 6.88 -15.01 10.64
CA VAL A 14 5.71 -15.19 9.79
C VAL A 14 4.74 -14.01 9.93
N PRO A 15 3.90 -13.72 8.92
CA PRO A 15 2.80 -12.76 9.06
C PRO A 15 1.84 -13.19 10.16
N LYS A 16 1.31 -12.21 10.91
CA LYS A 16 0.08 -12.42 11.68
C LYS A 16 -1.07 -12.73 10.72
N PRO A 17 -2.13 -13.46 11.16
CA PRO A 17 -3.24 -13.82 10.28
C PRO A 17 -3.84 -12.63 9.51
N HIS A 18 -4.00 -11.48 10.17
CA HIS A 18 -4.58 -10.28 9.54
C HIS A 18 -3.62 -9.55 8.59
N GLN A 19 -2.33 -9.91 8.56
CA GLN A 19 -1.35 -9.42 7.58
C GLN A 19 -1.31 -10.25 6.30
N LEU A 20 -1.98 -11.42 6.23
CA LEU A 20 -2.01 -12.22 5.01
C LEU A 20 -2.74 -11.50 3.88
N LYS A 21 -3.88 -10.87 4.20
CA LYS A 21 -4.66 -10.06 3.25
C LYS A 21 -3.87 -8.88 2.66
N TRP A 22 -2.82 -8.41 3.35
CA TRP A 22 -1.90 -7.40 2.82
C TRP A 22 -1.18 -7.94 1.60
N HIS A 23 -0.50 -9.07 1.77
CA HIS A 23 0.24 -9.74 0.70
C HIS A 23 -0.66 -10.16 -0.44
N GLU A 24 -1.79 -10.80 -0.13
CA GLU A 24 -2.74 -11.33 -1.11
C GLU A 24 -3.42 -10.25 -1.96
N ALA A 25 -3.53 -9.02 -1.44
CA ALA A 25 -4.15 -7.93 -2.17
C ALA A 25 -3.32 -7.50 -3.38
N GLU A 26 -1.99 -7.45 -3.23
CA GLU A 26 -0.99 -6.98 -4.20
C GLU A 26 -1.15 -5.53 -4.65
N MET A 27 -2.36 -5.07 -4.93
CA MET A 27 -2.69 -3.71 -5.35
C MET A 27 -3.87 -3.16 -4.56
N GLY A 28 -3.81 -1.86 -4.26
CA GLY A 28 -4.92 -1.08 -3.75
C GLY A 28 -4.89 0.36 -4.26
N ALA A 29 -5.94 1.12 -3.94
CA ALA A 29 -6.04 2.54 -4.26
C ALA A 29 -6.17 3.39 -2.99
N VAL A 30 -5.67 4.62 -3.02
CA VAL A 30 -5.98 5.64 -2.03
C VAL A 30 -6.58 6.86 -2.73
N PHE A 31 -7.74 7.30 -2.26
CA PHE A 31 -8.47 8.44 -2.76
C PHE A 31 -8.23 9.62 -1.83
N HIS A 32 -7.56 10.64 -2.34
CA HIS A 32 -7.36 11.89 -1.60
C HIS A 32 -8.42 12.89 -2.04
N TYR A 33 -9.15 13.39 -1.05
CA TYR A 33 -10.20 14.36 -1.25
C TYR A 33 -10.30 15.25 -0.01
N ASP A 34 -10.25 16.56 -0.20
CA ASP A 34 -10.32 17.59 0.84
C ASP A 34 -10.84 18.88 0.18
N LEU A 35 -11.12 19.91 0.97
CA LEU A 35 -11.78 21.15 0.54
C LEU A 35 -11.04 21.88 -0.59
N HIS A 36 -9.71 21.88 -0.58
CA HIS A 36 -8.90 22.61 -1.57
C HIS A 36 -9.00 22.03 -2.98
N VAL A 37 -9.53 20.81 -3.18
CA VAL A 37 -9.84 20.31 -4.52
C VAL A 37 -10.77 21.26 -5.30
N PHE A 38 -11.58 22.04 -4.58
CA PHE A 38 -12.62 22.91 -5.14
C PHE A 38 -12.19 24.38 -5.28
N ASP A 39 -10.95 24.73 -4.96
CA ASP A 39 -10.50 26.14 -4.96
C ASP A 39 -10.10 26.67 -6.35
N GLY A 40 -10.04 25.78 -7.35
CA GLY A 40 -9.73 26.12 -8.74
C GLY A 40 -8.27 26.46 -9.00
N ILE A 41 -7.36 26.14 -8.08
CA ILE A 41 -5.92 26.36 -8.23
C ILE A 41 -5.11 25.09 -7.94
N ARG A 42 -3.80 25.18 -8.14
CA ARG A 42 -2.87 24.09 -7.82
C ARG A 42 -2.67 23.93 -6.33
N TYR A 43 -2.47 22.68 -5.92
CA TYR A 43 -2.27 22.33 -4.53
C TYR A 43 -0.89 22.79 -4.04
N GLY A 44 -0.88 23.63 -3.01
CA GLY A 44 0.33 24.05 -2.32
C GLY A 44 0.38 23.49 -0.90
N GLN A 45 0.94 22.29 -0.72
CA GLN A 45 0.99 21.58 0.59
C GLN A 45 1.46 22.48 1.75
N GLY A 46 2.55 23.23 1.55
CA GLY A 46 3.08 24.12 2.60
C GLY A 46 2.08 25.21 3.03
N ASN A 47 1.31 25.76 2.09
CA ASN A 47 0.28 26.76 2.35
C ASN A 47 -0.97 26.11 2.98
N ASN A 48 -1.47 25.02 2.39
CA ASN A 48 -2.66 24.31 2.83
C ASN A 48 -2.60 23.88 4.32
N ARG A 49 -1.43 23.43 4.79
CA ARG A 49 -1.20 23.01 6.18
C ARG A 49 -1.30 24.13 7.21
N ILE A 50 -1.15 25.40 6.80
CA ILE A 50 -1.08 26.55 7.73
C ILE A 50 -2.16 27.60 7.49
N SER A 51 -2.84 27.54 6.34
CA SER A 51 -3.91 28.46 5.98
C SER A 51 -5.26 27.76 6.08
N PRO A 52 -6.11 28.10 7.07
CA PRO A 52 -7.49 27.63 7.09
C PRO A 52 -8.23 28.02 5.81
N ILE A 53 -9.11 27.14 5.32
CA ILE A 53 -9.95 27.42 4.15
C ILE A 53 -10.93 28.54 4.47
N GLU A 54 -11.02 29.55 3.59
CA GLU A 54 -11.84 30.74 3.81
C GLU A 54 -13.35 30.44 3.77
N ASP A 55 -13.81 29.69 2.76
CA ASP A 55 -15.19 29.22 2.64
C ASP A 55 -15.23 27.72 2.32
N TYR A 56 -15.60 26.91 3.30
CA TYR A 56 -15.74 25.46 3.12
C TYR A 56 -16.96 25.08 2.25
N ASN A 57 -17.86 26.00 1.91
CA ASN A 57 -18.98 25.72 0.98
C ASN A 57 -18.57 25.65 -0.49
N ILE A 58 -17.30 25.93 -0.82
CA ILE A 58 -16.75 25.56 -2.13
C ILE A 58 -16.84 24.04 -2.36
N PHE A 59 -16.87 23.25 -1.28
CA PHE A 59 -17.14 21.82 -1.32
C PHE A 59 -18.58 21.54 -1.77
N ASN A 60 -18.74 21.20 -3.05
CA ASN A 60 -20.04 20.93 -3.65
C ASN A 60 -19.98 19.94 -4.83
N PRO A 61 -19.59 18.67 -4.61
CA PRO A 61 -19.51 17.67 -5.67
C PRO A 61 -20.91 17.20 -6.09
N THR A 62 -21.50 17.88 -7.06
CA THR A 62 -22.91 17.68 -7.44
C THR A 62 -23.18 16.34 -8.14
N GLN A 63 -22.13 15.69 -8.64
CA GLN A 63 -22.18 14.42 -9.37
C GLN A 63 -21.47 13.30 -8.61
N LEU A 64 -21.22 13.46 -7.30
CA LEU A 64 -20.50 12.48 -6.49
C LEU A 64 -21.05 11.06 -6.67
N ASP A 65 -20.18 10.17 -7.15
CA ASP A 65 -20.46 8.74 -7.30
C ASP A 65 -19.25 7.88 -6.87
N THR A 66 -19.30 7.38 -5.63
CA THR A 66 -18.26 6.49 -5.12
C THR A 66 -18.31 5.08 -5.74
N ASP A 67 -19.41 4.71 -6.42
CA ASP A 67 -19.41 3.45 -7.19
C ASP A 67 -18.46 3.56 -8.38
N GLN A 68 -18.48 4.69 -9.09
CA GLN A 68 -17.57 4.96 -10.22
C GLN A 68 -16.10 4.91 -9.76
N TRP A 69 -15.79 5.48 -8.59
CA TRP A 69 -14.45 5.44 -8.00
C TRP A 69 -13.95 4.00 -7.81
N ILE A 70 -14.77 3.18 -7.16
CA ILE A 70 -14.41 1.80 -6.82
C ILE A 70 -14.37 0.90 -8.07
N GLN A 71 -15.24 1.12 -9.04
CA GLN A 71 -15.21 0.40 -10.31
C GLN A 71 -13.91 0.68 -11.08
N ALA A 72 -13.46 1.93 -11.15
CA ALA A 72 -12.20 2.29 -11.80
C ALA A 72 -10.99 1.66 -11.10
N ALA A 73 -10.91 1.75 -9.77
CA ALA A 73 -9.84 1.10 -9.00
C ALA A 73 -9.83 -0.43 -9.20
N LYS A 74 -11.02 -1.05 -9.20
CA LYS A 74 -11.18 -2.49 -9.48
C LYS A 74 -10.73 -2.86 -10.89
N ALA A 75 -10.97 -2.00 -11.88
CA ALA A 75 -10.55 -2.22 -13.27
C ALA A 75 -9.03 -2.31 -13.40
N ALA A 76 -8.27 -1.59 -12.56
CA ALA A 76 -6.81 -1.71 -12.47
C ALA A 76 -6.32 -2.97 -11.73
N GLY A 77 -7.22 -3.74 -11.10
CA GLY A 77 -6.89 -4.93 -10.32
C GLY A 77 -6.80 -4.71 -8.81
N CYS A 78 -7.08 -3.50 -8.30
CA CYS A 78 -7.05 -3.21 -6.86
C CYS A 78 -7.98 -4.14 -6.08
N LYS A 79 -7.59 -4.52 -4.85
CA LYS A 79 -8.35 -5.40 -3.93
C LYS A 79 -8.76 -4.71 -2.63
N PHE A 80 -8.20 -3.55 -2.35
CA PHE A 80 -8.63 -2.64 -1.30
C PHE A 80 -8.62 -1.20 -1.82
N ALA A 81 -9.36 -0.34 -1.13
CA ALA A 81 -9.40 1.09 -1.42
C ALA A 81 -9.44 1.86 -0.09
N VAL A 82 -8.75 2.98 -0.02
CA VAL A 82 -8.62 3.83 1.17
C VAL A 82 -9.13 5.23 0.84
N LEU A 83 -9.89 5.85 1.73
CA LEU A 83 -10.34 7.25 1.58
C LEU A 83 -9.74 8.13 2.69
N THR A 84 -9.26 9.32 2.35
CA THR A 84 -8.93 10.37 3.33
C THR A 84 -10.19 10.88 4.04
N ALA A 85 -10.51 10.31 5.21
CA ALA A 85 -11.61 10.83 6.04
C ALA A 85 -11.30 12.24 6.55
N THR A 86 -10.04 12.49 6.88
CA THR A 86 -9.43 13.82 7.02
C THR A 86 -8.08 13.82 6.31
N HIS A 87 -7.61 15.00 5.92
CA HIS A 87 -6.22 15.21 5.49
C HIS A 87 -5.58 16.36 6.28
N GLU A 88 -5.41 17.54 5.69
CA GLU A 88 -4.60 18.62 6.28
C GLU A 88 -5.42 19.83 6.72
N THR A 89 -6.58 20.07 6.09
CA THR A 89 -7.44 21.20 6.46
C THR A 89 -8.11 20.99 7.82
N GLY A 90 -8.19 19.73 8.25
CA GLY A 90 -8.98 19.28 9.40
C GLY A 90 -10.44 18.96 9.07
N PHE A 91 -10.87 19.14 7.82
CA PHE A 91 -12.24 18.86 7.41
C PHE A 91 -12.52 17.36 7.36
N GLY A 92 -13.65 16.94 7.94
CA GLY A 92 -14.08 15.55 8.00
C GLY A 92 -15.11 15.18 6.92
N LEU A 93 -14.80 14.16 6.10
CA LEU A 93 -15.69 13.64 5.05
C LEU A 93 -16.81 12.70 5.56
N TRP A 94 -17.22 12.85 6.82
CA TRP A 94 -18.26 12.03 7.42
C TRP A 94 -19.14 12.80 8.40
N GLN A 95 -20.21 12.16 8.87
CA GLN A 95 -21.12 12.71 9.88
C GLN A 95 -20.53 12.53 11.29
N SER A 96 -19.52 13.34 11.63
CA SER A 96 -18.90 13.32 12.95
C SER A 96 -19.74 14.01 14.01
N ASP A 97 -19.79 13.46 15.22
CA ASP A 97 -20.39 14.11 16.40
C ASP A 97 -19.33 14.81 17.26
N VAL A 98 -18.04 14.66 16.92
CA VAL A 98 -16.92 15.26 17.66
C VAL A 98 -16.17 16.31 16.86
N ASN A 99 -16.03 16.14 15.54
CA ASN A 99 -15.49 17.15 14.64
C ASN A 99 -16.64 17.97 14.02
N PRO A 100 -16.92 19.19 14.49
CA PRO A 100 -17.95 20.03 13.87
C PRO A 100 -17.54 20.53 12.48
N TYR A 101 -16.25 20.52 12.16
CA TYR A 101 -15.73 20.86 10.84
C TYR A 101 -15.76 19.63 9.94
N CYS A 102 -16.97 19.21 9.59
CA CYS A 102 -17.23 18.04 8.76
C CYS A 102 -18.42 18.30 7.81
N LEU A 103 -18.87 17.27 7.11
CA LEU A 103 -19.99 17.36 6.16
C LEU A 103 -21.31 17.86 6.77
N LYS A 104 -21.46 17.93 8.10
CA LYS A 104 -22.58 18.62 8.75
C LYS A 104 -22.61 20.14 8.52
N ALA A 105 -21.46 20.75 8.24
CA ALA A 105 -21.32 22.20 8.11
C ALA A 105 -21.62 22.73 6.70
N VAL A 106 -21.46 21.91 5.66
CA VAL A 106 -21.60 22.34 4.26
C VAL A 106 -23.05 22.36 3.78
N LYS A 107 -23.34 23.22 2.80
CA LYS A 107 -24.64 23.23 2.09
C LYS A 107 -24.87 21.98 1.23
N TRP A 108 -23.80 21.36 0.74
CA TRP A 108 -23.88 20.17 -0.10
C TRP A 108 -24.67 19.06 0.61
N ARG A 109 -25.65 18.50 -0.09
CA ARG A 109 -26.63 17.52 0.44
C ARG A 109 -27.27 17.96 1.77
N ASP A 110 -27.52 19.26 1.95
CA ASP A 110 -28.16 19.85 3.14
C ASP A 110 -27.46 19.47 4.46
N GLY A 111 -26.12 19.35 4.42
CA GLY A 111 -25.31 18.93 5.55
C GLY A 111 -25.53 17.47 5.99
N LYS A 112 -26.18 16.64 5.16
CA LYS A 112 -26.51 15.23 5.47
C LYS A 112 -25.63 14.21 4.75
N GLY A 113 -24.72 14.66 3.90
CA GLY A 113 -23.80 13.76 3.21
C GLY A 113 -22.83 13.04 4.16
N ASP A 114 -22.45 11.82 3.83
CA ASP A 114 -21.45 11.01 4.54
C ASP A 114 -20.64 10.23 3.49
N ILE A 115 -19.54 10.82 3.01
CA ILE A 115 -18.76 10.25 1.90
C ILE A 115 -18.02 8.99 2.36
N VAL A 116 -17.57 8.94 3.62
CA VAL A 116 -17.01 7.70 4.18
C VAL A 116 -18.04 6.57 4.11
N ARG A 117 -19.33 6.84 4.40
CA ARG A 117 -20.40 5.82 4.28
C ARG A 117 -20.61 5.36 2.84
N ASP A 118 -20.74 6.31 1.92
CA ASP A 118 -20.93 6.01 0.50
C ASP A 118 -19.76 5.17 -0.02
N PHE A 119 -18.53 5.57 0.29
CA PHE A 119 -17.29 4.89 -0.07
C PHE A 119 -17.20 3.45 0.47
N VAL A 120 -17.44 3.21 1.76
CA VAL A 120 -17.36 1.84 2.31
C VAL A 120 -18.46 0.95 1.77
N ASN A 121 -19.62 1.51 1.42
CA ASN A 121 -20.71 0.78 0.78
C ASN A 121 -20.34 0.38 -0.65
N SER A 122 -19.81 1.32 -1.45
CA SER A 122 -19.31 1.05 -2.80
C SER A 122 -18.20 0.00 -2.81
N CYS A 123 -17.24 0.11 -1.89
CA CYS A 123 -16.19 -0.89 -1.68
C CYS A 123 -16.79 -2.29 -1.55
N ARG A 124 -17.71 -2.47 -0.59
CA ARG A 124 -18.36 -3.77 -0.33
C ARG A 124 -19.21 -4.24 -1.50
N LYS A 125 -19.94 -3.33 -2.16
CA LYS A 125 -20.76 -3.63 -3.35
C LYS A 125 -19.94 -4.28 -4.46
N TYR A 126 -18.69 -3.85 -4.66
CA TYR A 126 -17.83 -4.36 -5.72
C TYR A 126 -16.76 -5.36 -5.27
N GLY A 127 -16.79 -5.79 -4.00
CA GLY A 127 -15.85 -6.78 -3.46
C GLY A 127 -14.45 -6.22 -3.22
N ILE A 128 -14.34 -4.93 -2.94
CA ILE A 128 -13.11 -4.22 -2.55
C ILE A 128 -13.14 -4.00 -1.04
N GLN A 129 -12.02 -4.25 -0.36
CA GLN A 129 -11.93 -4.09 1.09
C GLN A 129 -11.72 -2.60 1.45
N PRO A 130 -12.61 -1.96 2.24
CA PRO A 130 -12.49 -0.54 2.55
C PRO A 130 -11.47 -0.28 3.67
N GLY A 131 -10.54 0.66 3.47
CA GLY A 131 -9.70 1.25 4.51
C GLY A 131 -9.99 2.73 4.68
N ILE A 132 -9.50 3.31 5.77
CA ILE A 132 -9.67 4.75 6.06
C ILE A 132 -8.33 5.37 6.39
N TYR A 133 -8.06 6.52 5.76
CA TYR A 133 -6.95 7.39 6.09
C TYR A 133 -7.41 8.52 7.01
N VAL A 134 -6.62 8.87 8.01
CA VAL A 134 -6.90 9.94 8.98
C VAL A 134 -5.69 10.85 9.13
N GLY A 135 -5.78 12.05 8.57
CA GLY A 135 -4.83 13.13 8.81
C GLY A 135 -5.05 13.75 10.19
N ILE A 136 -4.06 13.55 11.08
CA ILE A 136 -4.02 14.14 12.43
C ILE A 136 -2.75 14.95 12.69
N ARG A 137 -1.78 14.85 11.78
CA ARG A 137 -0.48 15.51 11.86
C ARG A 137 -0.57 17.01 11.61
N TRP A 138 -1.46 17.40 10.71
CA TRP A 138 -1.75 18.78 10.33
C TRP A 138 -3.24 19.02 10.48
N ASN A 139 -3.59 20.19 11.00
CA ASN A 139 -4.97 20.66 11.01
C ASN A 139 -4.91 22.19 11.00
N SER A 140 -5.08 22.77 9.81
CA SER A 140 -4.93 24.22 9.64
C SER A 140 -5.95 25.00 10.46
N LEU A 141 -7.20 24.53 10.53
CA LEU A 141 -8.26 25.17 11.33
C LEU A 141 -7.95 25.19 12.84
N LEU A 142 -7.46 24.08 13.38
CA LEU A 142 -7.25 23.93 14.83
C LEU A 142 -5.85 24.36 15.29
N GLY A 143 -4.98 24.78 14.37
CA GLY A 143 -3.62 25.24 14.67
C GLY A 143 -2.69 24.09 15.09
N ILE A 144 -2.80 22.95 14.41
CA ILE A 144 -1.95 21.77 14.63
C ILE A 144 -0.89 21.70 13.53
N HIS A 145 0.37 21.69 13.95
CA HIS A 145 1.53 21.62 13.06
C HIS A 145 2.47 20.50 13.53
N ASN A 146 2.62 19.46 12.71
CA ASN A 146 3.44 18.29 13.01
C ASN A 146 3.09 17.65 14.37
N PHE A 147 1.81 17.29 14.54
CA PHE A 147 1.17 16.74 15.75
C PHE A 147 1.02 17.71 16.92
N LYS A 148 1.64 18.89 16.85
CA LYS A 148 1.70 19.83 17.97
C LYS A 148 0.73 20.99 17.82
N VAL A 149 0.03 21.29 18.89
CA VAL A 149 -0.68 22.55 19.07
C VAL A 149 0.33 23.70 19.11
N ALA A 150 0.03 24.80 18.40
CA ALA A 150 0.84 26.01 18.47
C ALA A 150 0.76 26.69 19.86
N GLY A 151 1.90 27.20 20.33
CA GLY A 151 2.04 27.94 21.59
C GLY A 151 2.72 27.15 22.70
N ASP A 152 2.88 27.78 23.87
CA ASP A 152 3.61 27.25 25.03
C ASP A 152 2.77 27.31 26.32
N GLY A 153 3.26 26.67 27.38
CA GLY A 153 2.69 26.75 28.73
C GLY A 153 1.43 25.91 28.93
N GLU A 154 0.70 26.22 30.01
CA GLU A 154 -0.46 25.43 30.45
C GLU A 154 -1.58 25.36 29.41
N PHE A 155 -1.82 26.45 28.67
CA PHE A 155 -2.80 26.48 27.58
C PHE A 155 -2.48 25.45 26.49
N ALA A 156 -1.22 25.44 26.00
CA ALA A 156 -0.80 24.51 24.96
C ALA A 156 -0.86 23.06 25.44
N ALA A 157 -0.45 22.79 26.69
CA ALA A 157 -0.55 21.45 27.28
C ALA A 157 -2.01 20.95 27.38
N ASN A 158 -2.92 21.81 27.86
CA ASN A 158 -4.35 21.49 27.95
C ASN A 158 -4.98 21.25 26.57
N ARG A 159 -4.63 22.10 25.60
CA ARG A 159 -5.12 22.00 24.22
C ARG A 159 -4.55 20.77 23.51
N GLN A 160 -3.29 20.40 23.74
CA GLN A 160 -2.69 19.18 23.21
C GLN A 160 -3.41 17.95 23.77
N ALA A 161 -3.64 17.90 25.08
CA ALA A 161 -4.39 16.80 25.71
C ALA A 161 -5.84 16.71 25.19
N TRP A 162 -6.48 17.85 24.94
CA TRP A 162 -7.79 17.87 24.28
C TRP A 162 -7.71 17.36 22.84
N TYR A 163 -6.72 17.79 22.05
CA TYR A 163 -6.58 17.38 20.65
C TYR A 163 -6.32 15.88 20.52
N LYS A 164 -5.52 15.29 21.42
CA LYS A 164 -5.34 13.83 21.52
C LYS A 164 -6.67 13.11 21.69
N ARG A 165 -7.49 13.52 22.67
CA ARG A 165 -8.84 12.95 22.89
C ARG A 165 -9.80 13.19 21.73
N PHE A 166 -9.67 14.32 21.04
CA PHE A 166 -10.43 14.64 19.84
C PHE A 166 -10.11 13.64 18.73
N CYS A 167 -8.82 13.40 18.46
CA CYS A 167 -8.36 12.39 17.49
C CYS A 167 -8.78 10.98 17.88
N GLU A 168 -8.64 10.58 19.15
CA GLU A 168 -9.09 9.29 19.67
C GLU A 168 -10.58 9.06 19.38
N LYS A 169 -11.43 10.07 19.63
CA LYS A 169 -12.86 9.97 19.35
C LYS A 169 -13.18 9.92 17.85
N MET A 170 -12.48 10.69 17.01
CA MET A 170 -12.64 10.57 15.55
C MET A 170 -12.32 9.16 15.07
N VAL A 171 -11.22 8.57 15.55
CA VAL A 171 -10.83 7.20 15.23
C VAL A 171 -11.87 6.19 15.74
N GLU A 172 -12.42 6.39 16.94
CA GLU A 172 -13.50 5.55 17.47
C GLU A 172 -14.75 5.62 16.58
N GLU A 173 -15.19 6.79 16.13
CA GLU A 173 -16.33 6.91 15.19
C GLU A 173 -16.07 6.14 13.89
N LEU A 174 -14.90 6.34 13.28
CA LEU A 174 -14.52 5.69 12.03
C LEU A 174 -14.40 4.16 12.18
N CYS A 175 -13.92 3.68 13.34
CA CYS A 175 -13.77 2.26 13.63
C CYS A 175 -15.07 1.57 14.05
N THR A 176 -16.13 2.29 14.40
CA THR A 176 -17.36 1.69 14.96
C THR A 176 -18.60 1.87 14.08
N ARG A 177 -18.63 2.86 13.18
CA ARG A 177 -19.84 3.23 12.41
C ARG A 177 -19.85 2.78 10.95
N TYR A 178 -18.72 2.23 10.48
CA TYR A 178 -18.48 1.95 9.05
C TYR A 178 -18.20 0.49 8.75
N GLY A 179 -18.42 -0.42 9.71
CA GLY A 179 -18.18 -1.87 9.60
C GLY A 179 -16.68 -2.23 9.63
N ASP A 180 -16.35 -3.47 9.29
CA ASP A 180 -14.97 -3.96 9.29
C ASP A 180 -14.12 -3.23 8.24
N LEU A 181 -12.90 -2.86 8.63
CA LEU A 181 -11.93 -2.12 7.84
C LEU A 181 -10.70 -2.96 7.47
N TYR A 182 -10.16 -2.69 6.30
CA TYR A 182 -8.93 -3.26 5.79
C TYR A 182 -7.72 -2.71 6.55
N MET A 183 -7.62 -1.38 6.63
CA MET A 183 -6.56 -0.64 7.31
C MET A 183 -7.07 0.67 7.91
N ILE A 184 -6.35 1.18 8.90
CA ILE A 184 -6.32 2.59 9.29
C ILE A 184 -4.94 3.14 8.95
N TRP A 185 -4.89 4.17 8.10
CA TRP A 185 -3.68 4.88 7.70
C TRP A 185 -3.64 6.27 8.33
N PHE A 186 -2.65 6.58 9.16
CA PHE A 186 -2.39 7.94 9.66
C PHE A 186 -1.33 8.70 8.83
N ASP A 187 -1.57 9.97 8.50
CA ASP A 187 -0.61 10.84 7.80
C ASP A 187 0.74 10.93 8.55
N GLY A 188 1.80 10.35 8.00
CA GLY A 188 3.11 10.27 8.68
C GLY A 188 3.08 9.51 10.01
N GLY A 189 2.05 8.70 10.25
CA GLY A 189 1.80 7.98 11.50
C GLY A 189 1.03 8.80 12.55
N ALA A 190 0.74 8.17 13.69
CA ALA A 190 0.07 8.77 14.85
C ALA A 190 1.05 9.14 15.99
N ASP A 191 2.32 9.40 15.64
CA ASP A 191 3.41 9.79 16.54
C ASP A 191 3.56 8.87 17.78
N ASP A 192 3.84 9.42 18.96
CA ASP A 192 4.03 8.70 20.22
C ASP A 192 2.84 8.96 21.16
N PRO A 193 2.07 7.93 21.58
CA PRO A 193 0.96 8.12 22.53
C PRO A 193 1.40 8.66 23.90
N ARG A 194 2.69 8.47 24.26
CA ARG A 194 3.31 9.03 25.47
C ARG A 194 3.85 10.44 25.26
N GLY A 195 3.87 10.93 24.02
CA GLY A 195 4.22 12.29 23.61
C GLY A 195 3.00 13.01 23.04
N ASP A 196 3.17 13.59 21.85
CA ASP A 196 2.16 14.45 21.21
C ASP A 196 1.04 13.66 20.52
N GLY A 197 1.30 12.40 20.17
CA GLY A 197 0.36 11.52 19.48
C GLY A 197 -0.83 11.05 20.33
N PRO A 198 -1.98 10.74 19.71
CA PRO A 198 -3.15 10.15 20.39
C PRO A 198 -2.98 8.65 20.67
N ASP A 199 -3.67 8.11 21.68
CA ASP A 199 -3.61 6.68 22.03
C ASP A 199 -4.59 5.82 21.21
N VAL A 200 -4.32 5.70 19.91
CA VAL A 200 -5.24 5.12 18.92
C VAL A 200 -5.10 3.61 18.71
N GLU A 201 -3.94 3.01 19.02
CA GLU A 201 -3.75 1.57 18.84
C GLU A 201 -4.75 0.74 19.67
N PRO A 202 -5.01 1.04 20.96
CA PRO A 202 -6.02 0.32 21.75
C PRO A 202 -7.43 0.41 21.15
N ILE A 203 -7.78 1.55 20.52
CA ILE A 203 -9.07 1.77 19.87
C ILE A 203 -9.21 0.85 18.66
N VAL A 204 -8.18 0.83 17.79
CA VAL A 204 -8.16 -0.04 16.61
C VAL A 204 -8.16 -1.50 17.01
N ASN A 205 -7.35 -1.90 17.99
CA ASN A 205 -7.33 -3.30 18.47
C ASN A 205 -8.69 -3.75 19.04
N LYS A 206 -9.41 -2.86 19.73
CA LYS A 206 -10.72 -3.18 20.33
C LYS A 206 -11.82 -3.33 19.30
N TYR A 207 -11.93 -2.38 18.38
CA TYR A 207 -13.08 -2.29 17.46
C TYR A 207 -12.80 -2.86 16.07
N GLN A 208 -11.52 -3.00 15.71
CA GLN A 208 -11.07 -3.41 14.39
C GLN A 208 -9.90 -4.42 14.51
N PRO A 209 -10.09 -5.56 15.20
CA PRO A 209 -9.00 -6.48 15.57
C PRO A 209 -8.29 -7.12 14.37
N ASN A 210 -8.95 -7.16 13.21
CA ASN A 210 -8.37 -7.68 11.96
C ASN A 210 -7.89 -6.56 11.01
N CYS A 211 -7.98 -5.29 11.41
CA CYS A 211 -7.56 -4.16 10.60
C CYS A 211 -6.04 -3.97 10.69
N LEU A 212 -5.42 -3.60 9.57
CA LEU A 212 -4.01 -3.25 9.54
C LEU A 212 -3.83 -1.87 10.17
N PHE A 213 -3.02 -1.79 11.22
CA PHE A 213 -2.68 -0.54 11.88
C PHE A 213 -1.43 0.09 11.25
N TYR A 214 -1.59 1.26 10.63
CA TYR A 214 -0.50 1.96 9.95
C TYR A 214 -0.50 3.46 10.25
N HIS A 215 0.34 4.00 11.11
CA HIS A 215 1.27 3.38 12.03
C HIS A 215 1.50 4.37 13.19
N ASN A 216 2.25 4.00 14.22
CA ASN A 216 2.75 4.94 15.23
C ASN A 216 4.19 4.54 15.64
N ILE A 217 4.70 5.08 16.74
CA ILE A 217 6.03 4.72 17.25
C ILE A 217 6.13 3.27 17.77
N ASP A 218 5.02 2.65 18.15
CA ASP A 218 4.99 1.31 18.75
C ASP A 218 4.78 0.21 17.71
N ARG A 219 4.00 0.48 16.66
CA ARG A 219 3.55 -0.52 15.70
C ARG A 219 3.38 0.03 14.29
N ALA A 220 3.81 -0.76 13.32
CA ALA A 220 3.39 -0.65 11.92
C ALA A 220 3.14 -2.07 11.37
N ASP A 221 1.94 -2.34 10.87
CA ASP A 221 1.62 -3.65 10.29
C ASP A 221 2.18 -3.85 8.87
N PHE A 222 2.67 -2.77 8.26
CA PHE A 222 3.46 -2.72 7.03
C PHE A 222 4.31 -1.44 7.07
N ARG A 223 5.27 -1.25 6.15
CA ARG A 223 6.14 -0.08 6.09
C ARG A 223 6.07 0.61 4.73
N TRP A 224 6.14 1.94 4.72
CA TRP A 224 6.43 2.69 3.50
C TRP A 224 7.78 2.25 2.91
N GLY A 225 7.82 2.08 1.60
CA GLY A 225 8.97 1.56 0.85
C GLY A 225 10.11 2.55 0.64
N GLY A 226 10.08 3.72 1.29
CA GLY A 226 11.16 4.72 1.24
C GLY A 226 11.15 5.64 0.01
N SER A 227 10.09 5.60 -0.80
CA SER A 227 9.82 6.55 -1.89
C SER A 227 8.38 6.45 -2.37
N GLU A 228 7.85 7.50 -3.00
CA GLU A 228 6.53 7.51 -3.64
C GLU A 228 6.61 7.20 -5.15
N THR A 229 7.60 6.43 -5.57
CA THR A 229 7.84 6.09 -7.00
C THR A 229 6.97 4.94 -7.50
N GLY A 230 6.17 4.32 -6.64
CA GLY A 230 5.45 3.08 -6.94
C GLY A 230 6.38 1.86 -6.99
N THR A 231 7.59 1.95 -6.43
CA THR A 231 8.58 0.86 -6.45
C THR A 231 9.30 0.66 -5.11
N VAL A 232 9.89 -0.52 -4.94
CA VAL A 232 10.79 -0.86 -3.82
C VAL A 232 12.16 -1.32 -4.32
N GLY A 233 13.11 -1.46 -3.39
CA GLY A 233 14.42 -2.06 -3.67
C GLY A 233 14.34 -3.53 -4.07
N TYR A 234 15.46 -4.09 -4.51
CA TYR A 234 15.63 -5.54 -4.66
C TYR A 234 17.03 -5.93 -4.17
N PRO A 235 17.15 -6.90 -3.23
CA PRO A 235 16.08 -7.66 -2.58
C PRO A 235 15.12 -6.80 -1.74
N CYS A 236 13.92 -7.33 -1.47
CA CYS A 236 12.92 -6.74 -0.58
C CYS A 236 12.32 -7.80 0.35
N TRP A 237 12.63 -7.69 1.64
CA TRP A 237 12.22 -8.59 2.71
C TRP A 237 11.03 -8.01 3.47
N SER A 238 10.11 -8.87 3.93
CA SER A 238 9.04 -8.46 4.87
C SER A 238 9.52 -8.37 6.30
N THR A 239 10.61 -9.07 6.63
CA THR A 239 11.21 -9.00 7.96
C THR A 239 11.89 -7.65 8.20
N PHE A 240 11.82 -7.19 9.45
CA PHE A 240 12.27 -5.85 9.87
C PHE A 240 12.87 -5.90 11.28
N PRO A 241 13.83 -5.02 11.64
CA PRO A 241 14.51 -5.06 12.93
C PRO A 241 13.68 -4.55 14.11
N ALA A 242 12.57 -3.84 13.84
CA ALA A 242 11.65 -3.29 14.83
C ALA A 242 10.19 -3.59 14.43
N PRO A 243 9.22 -3.59 15.37
CA PRO A 243 7.80 -3.82 15.07
C PRO A 243 7.12 -2.60 14.39
N CYS A 244 7.89 -1.60 13.98
CA CYS A 244 7.41 -0.34 13.42
C CYS A 244 8.44 0.25 12.44
N SER A 245 8.03 1.21 11.62
CA SER A 245 8.87 1.98 10.70
C SER A 245 9.39 3.31 11.28
N HIS A 246 9.08 3.63 12.55
CA HIS A 246 9.39 4.92 13.14
C HIS A 246 10.90 5.13 13.37
N HIS A 247 11.46 6.24 12.87
CA HIS A 247 12.90 6.51 12.89
C HIS A 247 13.56 6.42 14.27
N LYS A 248 12.86 6.83 15.35
CA LYS A 248 13.34 6.74 16.75
C LYS A 248 13.50 5.31 17.28
N ARG A 249 12.98 4.30 16.58
CA ARG A 249 13.02 2.88 16.98
C ARG A 249 14.02 2.07 16.16
N ILE A 250 14.58 2.67 15.12
CA ILE A 250 15.62 2.08 14.28
C ILE A 250 16.98 2.55 14.82
N GLU A 251 17.95 1.65 14.87
CA GLU A 251 19.32 1.97 15.30
C GLU A 251 19.91 3.13 14.47
N SER A 252 20.50 4.12 15.15
CA SER A 252 20.93 5.38 14.54
C SER A 252 22.02 5.24 13.47
N GLN A 253 22.76 4.13 13.46
CA GLN A 253 23.83 3.85 12.48
C GLN A 253 23.31 3.22 11.18
N LYS A 254 22.06 2.74 11.13
CA LYS A 254 21.48 2.15 9.91
C LYS A 254 21.04 3.25 8.94
N ASP A 255 21.33 3.07 7.66
CA ASP A 255 20.67 3.82 6.59
C ASP A 255 19.18 3.43 6.56
N GLN A 256 18.34 4.30 7.13
CA GLN A 256 16.93 4.01 7.30
C GLN A 256 16.17 3.96 5.97
N ILE A 257 16.58 4.74 4.96
CA ILE A 257 15.93 4.72 3.65
C ILE A 257 16.26 3.42 2.92
N ALA A 258 17.52 2.98 2.97
CA ALA A 258 17.89 1.66 2.45
C ALA A 258 17.12 0.55 3.17
N LEU A 259 17.01 0.62 4.49
CA LEU A 259 16.24 -0.33 5.30
C LEU A 259 14.75 -0.35 4.92
N LEU A 260 14.11 0.81 4.71
CA LEU A 260 12.71 0.86 4.25
C LEU A 260 12.55 0.20 2.87
N LYS A 261 13.46 0.51 1.93
CA LYS A 261 13.45 -0.02 0.55
C LYS A 261 13.68 -1.52 0.46
N GLN A 262 14.52 -2.09 1.34
CA GLN A 262 14.99 -3.47 1.22
C GLN A 262 14.50 -4.39 2.34
N GLY A 263 14.12 -3.87 3.50
CA GLY A 263 13.86 -4.68 4.69
C GLY A 263 15.15 -5.27 5.27
N ASP A 264 15.00 -6.20 6.22
CA ASP A 264 16.12 -6.86 6.90
C ASP A 264 15.87 -8.36 6.95
N PRO A 265 16.63 -9.21 6.22
CA PRO A 265 16.42 -10.66 6.19
C PRO A 265 16.66 -11.34 7.55
N GLU A 266 17.33 -10.66 8.49
CA GLU A 266 17.56 -11.12 9.85
C GLU A 266 16.62 -10.41 10.87
N GLY A 267 15.69 -9.60 10.37
CA GLY A 267 14.69 -8.90 11.16
C GLY A 267 13.78 -9.86 11.93
N LYS A 268 13.43 -9.50 13.16
CA LYS A 268 12.62 -10.32 14.08
C LYS A 268 11.13 -10.02 14.02
N TYR A 269 10.73 -9.02 13.23
CA TYR A 269 9.36 -8.56 13.12
C TYR A 269 8.88 -8.62 11.69
N TRP A 270 7.59 -8.87 11.49
CA TRP A 270 6.98 -8.91 10.17
C TRP A 270 6.34 -7.54 9.84
N VAL A 271 7.04 -6.72 9.06
CA VAL A 271 6.62 -5.36 8.68
C VAL A 271 6.79 -5.23 7.15
N PRO A 272 5.92 -5.87 6.35
CA PRO A 272 6.06 -5.98 4.89
C PRO A 272 6.04 -4.63 4.17
N ALA A 273 6.63 -4.58 2.98
CA ALA A 273 6.76 -3.36 2.21
C ALA A 273 5.45 -2.91 1.55
N MET A 274 5.25 -1.60 1.55
CA MET A 274 4.29 -0.85 0.75
C MET A 274 5.07 -0.05 -0.30
N ALA A 275 4.64 -0.12 -1.56
CA ALA A 275 5.00 0.86 -2.57
C ALA A 275 3.80 1.77 -2.79
N ASP A 276 4.01 3.06 -3.01
CA ASP A 276 2.93 3.99 -3.32
C ASP A 276 3.35 5.02 -4.37
N SER A 277 2.40 5.54 -5.13
CA SER A 277 2.61 6.61 -6.10
C SER A 277 1.26 7.24 -6.50
N PRO A 278 1.18 8.53 -6.82
CA PRO A 278 0.02 9.07 -7.51
C PRO A 278 -0.07 8.54 -8.95
N LEU A 279 -1.29 8.37 -9.46
CA LEU A 279 -1.50 8.11 -10.90
C LEU A 279 -1.04 9.32 -11.74
N ARG A 280 -1.27 10.53 -11.23
CA ARG A 280 -0.89 11.81 -11.83
C ARG A 280 0.54 12.20 -11.49
N GLY A 281 1.51 11.38 -11.89
CA GLY A 281 2.94 11.58 -11.62
C GLY A 281 3.83 11.76 -12.86
N ALA A 282 3.25 11.94 -14.05
CA ALA A 282 4.01 12.14 -15.27
C ALA A 282 4.44 13.61 -15.47
N ASN A 283 5.32 13.85 -16.45
CA ASN A 283 5.67 15.19 -16.94
C ASN A 283 6.15 16.18 -15.85
N GLY A 284 6.79 15.67 -14.79
CA GLY A 284 7.30 16.50 -13.69
C GLY A 284 6.28 16.84 -12.61
N ARG A 285 5.07 16.26 -12.69
CA ARG A 285 4.03 16.32 -11.65
C ARG A 285 4.13 15.12 -10.70
N HIS A 286 3.48 15.23 -9.55
CA HIS A 286 3.40 14.21 -8.50
C HIS A 286 2.18 14.46 -7.61
N GLU A 287 0.99 14.42 -8.20
CA GLU A 287 -0.21 14.98 -7.56
C GLU A 287 -1.08 13.91 -6.90
N TRP A 288 -1.19 14.01 -5.57
CA TRP A 288 -2.07 13.15 -4.77
C TRP A 288 -3.52 13.61 -4.79
N PHE A 289 -3.79 14.88 -5.06
CA PHE A 289 -5.12 15.48 -5.15
C PHE A 289 -5.43 15.86 -6.60
N TRP A 290 -6.72 16.03 -6.90
CA TRP A 290 -7.09 16.64 -8.17
C TRP A 290 -6.72 18.12 -8.18
N GLU A 291 -6.20 18.57 -9.31
CA GLU A 291 -5.86 19.96 -9.61
C GLU A 291 -6.26 20.27 -11.06
N PRO A 292 -6.52 21.55 -11.40
CA PRO A 292 -6.78 21.96 -12.78
C PRO A 292 -5.61 21.64 -13.72
N ASP A 293 -5.94 21.27 -14.96
CA ASP A 293 -5.01 21.08 -16.08
C ASP A 293 -3.99 19.93 -15.93
N ASP A 294 -4.31 18.92 -15.12
CA ASP A 294 -3.46 17.73 -14.90
C ASP A 294 -3.92 16.46 -15.66
N GLU A 295 -4.92 16.55 -16.53
CA GLU A 295 -5.50 15.39 -17.24
C GLU A 295 -4.48 14.63 -18.09
N ASN A 296 -3.48 15.32 -18.62
CA ASN A 296 -2.43 14.72 -19.45
C ASN A 296 -1.18 14.30 -18.65
N ASN A 297 -1.20 14.45 -17.32
CA ASN A 297 -0.08 14.12 -16.43
C ASN A 297 -0.24 12.78 -15.71
N ILE A 298 -1.20 11.95 -16.16
CA ILE A 298 -1.32 10.55 -15.77
C ILE A 298 -0.17 9.70 -16.33
N TYR A 299 0.39 8.80 -15.52
CA TYR A 299 1.48 7.93 -15.95
C TYR A 299 1.11 7.07 -17.16
N PRO A 300 1.97 7.01 -18.20
CA PRO A 300 1.80 6.07 -19.32
C PRO A 300 1.69 4.62 -18.84
N LEU A 301 0.95 3.80 -19.59
CA LEU A 301 0.79 2.37 -19.29
C LEU A 301 2.14 1.64 -19.11
N THR A 302 3.16 1.99 -19.89
CA THR A 302 4.50 1.43 -19.78
C THR A 302 5.15 1.71 -18.43
N THR A 303 4.99 2.92 -17.90
CA THR A 303 5.47 3.30 -16.57
C THR A 303 4.71 2.56 -15.47
N LEU A 304 3.38 2.44 -15.61
CA LEU A 304 2.55 1.69 -14.65
C LEU A 304 2.91 0.19 -14.61
N MET A 305 3.23 -0.42 -15.76
CA MET A 305 3.73 -1.80 -15.79
C MET A 305 5.11 -1.94 -15.18
N ASP A 306 6.00 -0.96 -15.38
CA ASP A 306 7.31 -0.94 -14.70
C ASP A 306 7.16 -0.84 -13.18
N MET A 307 6.24 0.00 -12.70
CA MET A 307 5.87 0.10 -11.28
C MET A 307 5.37 -1.24 -10.76
N TYR A 308 4.42 -1.88 -11.44
CA TYR A 308 3.88 -3.20 -11.05
C TYR A 308 4.98 -4.26 -10.92
N GLU A 309 5.86 -4.38 -11.92
CA GLU A 309 6.96 -5.36 -11.90
C GLU A 309 8.02 -5.03 -10.82
N LYS A 310 8.19 -3.76 -10.45
CA LYS A 310 9.13 -3.28 -9.42
C LYS A 310 8.50 -3.01 -8.04
N SER A 311 7.25 -3.38 -7.83
CA SER A 311 6.56 -3.39 -6.53
C SER A 311 5.99 -4.78 -6.24
N VAL A 312 4.87 -5.14 -6.88
CA VAL A 312 4.22 -6.45 -6.80
C VAL A 312 5.20 -7.56 -7.20
N GLY A 313 5.98 -7.32 -8.26
CA GLY A 313 7.04 -8.23 -8.69
C GLY A 313 8.28 -8.27 -7.79
N ARG A 314 8.33 -7.45 -6.74
CA ARG A 314 9.41 -7.34 -5.73
C ARG A 314 8.87 -7.46 -4.30
N ASN A 315 7.82 -8.26 -4.09
CA ASN A 315 7.32 -8.58 -2.75
C ASN A 315 6.79 -7.37 -1.96
N ALA A 316 6.24 -6.37 -2.65
CA ALA A 316 5.57 -5.23 -2.04
C ALA A 316 4.14 -5.10 -2.58
N THR A 317 3.22 -4.65 -1.72
CA THR A 317 1.88 -4.26 -2.18
C THR A 317 1.93 -2.82 -2.69
N LEU A 318 1.35 -2.57 -3.86
CA LEU A 318 1.31 -1.26 -4.52
C LEU A 318 0.01 -0.51 -4.19
N ILE A 319 0.11 0.74 -3.78
CA ILE A 319 -1.02 1.65 -3.61
C ILE A 319 -0.94 2.76 -4.65
N ILE A 320 -1.96 2.89 -5.49
CA ILE A 320 -2.07 4.00 -6.46
C ILE A 320 -2.93 5.13 -5.89
N GLY A 321 -2.41 6.36 -5.93
CA GLY A 321 -3.14 7.58 -5.56
C GLY A 321 -4.08 8.02 -6.66
N LEU A 322 -5.37 8.11 -6.35
CA LEU A 322 -6.43 8.49 -7.28
C LEU A 322 -7.11 9.77 -6.80
N THR A 323 -7.52 10.59 -7.78
CA THR A 323 -7.87 11.99 -7.57
C THR A 323 -9.29 12.27 -8.08
N PRO A 324 -10.34 12.06 -7.27
CA PRO A 324 -11.66 12.52 -7.63
C PRO A 324 -11.65 14.04 -7.85
N ASP A 325 -12.39 14.49 -8.85
CA ASP A 325 -12.48 15.88 -9.28
C ASP A 325 -13.54 16.67 -8.48
N PRO A 326 -13.71 17.99 -8.75
CA PRO A 326 -14.70 18.82 -8.04
C PRO A 326 -16.16 18.44 -8.34
N ASP A 327 -16.44 17.70 -9.41
CA ASP A 327 -17.77 17.17 -9.68
C ASP A 327 -18.08 15.94 -8.81
N GLY A 328 -17.04 15.26 -8.32
CA GLY A 328 -17.11 14.09 -7.45
C GLY A 328 -16.90 12.77 -8.20
N LEU A 329 -16.21 12.79 -9.34
CA LEU A 329 -15.94 11.63 -10.18
C LEU A 329 -14.43 11.46 -10.37
N LEU A 330 -13.96 10.26 -10.71
CA LEU A 330 -12.64 10.14 -11.32
C LEU A 330 -12.71 10.63 -12.76
N PRO A 331 -11.75 11.46 -13.21
CA PRO A 331 -11.70 11.91 -14.59
C PRO A 331 -11.63 10.74 -15.59
N ALA A 332 -12.28 10.87 -16.74
CA ALA A 332 -12.42 9.77 -17.70
C ALA A 332 -11.08 9.23 -18.23
N GLY A 333 -10.05 10.08 -18.37
CA GLY A 333 -8.71 9.67 -18.77
C GLY A 333 -8.05 8.76 -17.72
N ASP A 334 -8.24 9.08 -16.44
CA ASP A 334 -7.75 8.30 -15.30
C ASP A 334 -8.45 6.94 -15.24
N GLU A 335 -9.78 6.89 -15.39
CA GLU A 335 -10.55 5.63 -15.46
C GLU A 335 -10.08 4.73 -16.59
N GLN A 336 -9.92 5.29 -17.79
CA GLN A 336 -9.48 4.55 -18.97
C GLN A 336 -8.05 4.00 -18.78
N ARG A 337 -7.13 4.79 -18.20
CA ARG A 337 -5.76 4.34 -17.92
C ARG A 337 -5.72 3.23 -16.87
N LEU A 338 -6.56 3.29 -15.85
CA LEU A 338 -6.69 2.23 -14.84
C LEU A 338 -7.17 0.92 -15.48
N LYS A 339 -8.18 0.99 -16.35
CA LYS A 339 -8.66 -0.16 -17.10
C LYS A 339 -7.57 -0.75 -18.01
N GLU A 340 -6.87 0.08 -18.78
CA GLU A 340 -5.73 -0.34 -19.61
C GLU A 340 -4.66 -1.09 -18.80
N TRP A 341 -4.39 -0.60 -17.59
CA TRP A 341 -3.40 -1.21 -16.71
C TRP A 341 -3.81 -2.60 -16.23
N GLY A 342 -5.04 -2.77 -15.75
CA GLY A 342 -5.53 -4.09 -15.34
C GLY A 342 -5.65 -5.07 -16.52
N GLU A 343 -6.05 -4.61 -17.69
CA GLU A 343 -6.06 -5.41 -18.92
C GLU A 343 -4.65 -5.88 -19.30
N GLU A 344 -3.64 -5.02 -19.20
CA GLU A 344 -2.26 -5.37 -19.50
C GLU A 344 -1.65 -6.33 -18.47
N ILE A 345 -1.93 -6.15 -17.18
CA ILE A 345 -1.53 -7.11 -16.13
C ILE A 345 -2.11 -8.49 -16.44
N ASN A 346 -3.40 -8.56 -16.73
CA ASN A 346 -4.08 -9.81 -17.07
C ASN A 346 -3.53 -10.43 -18.37
N ARG A 347 -3.24 -9.61 -19.39
CA ARG A 347 -2.65 -10.09 -20.64
C ARG A 347 -1.28 -10.72 -20.41
N ARG A 348 -0.43 -10.11 -19.57
CA ARG A 348 0.92 -10.61 -19.30
C ARG A 348 0.94 -11.84 -18.41
N PHE A 349 0.14 -11.82 -17.34
CA PHE A 349 0.32 -12.74 -16.21
C PHE A 349 -0.95 -13.51 -15.81
N GLY A 350 -2.07 -13.30 -16.50
CA GLY A 350 -3.35 -13.95 -16.19
C GLY A 350 -3.41 -15.42 -16.60
N THR A 351 -2.56 -15.88 -17.51
CA THR A 351 -2.47 -17.30 -17.90
C THR A 351 -1.02 -17.69 -18.20
N PRO A 352 -0.40 -18.56 -17.38
CA PRO A 352 0.95 -19.05 -17.62
C PRO A 352 0.98 -20.08 -18.76
N LEU A 353 2.14 -20.22 -19.39
CA LEU A 353 2.44 -21.31 -20.33
C LEU A 353 2.44 -22.67 -19.62
N ALA A 354 2.99 -22.70 -18.41
CA ALA A 354 2.96 -23.82 -17.50
C ALA A 354 3.19 -23.33 -16.06
N GLU A 355 2.73 -24.11 -15.10
CA GLU A 355 2.95 -23.86 -13.67
C GLU A 355 3.28 -25.16 -12.92
N THR A 356 4.09 -25.05 -11.86
CA THR A 356 4.35 -26.13 -10.91
C THR A 356 4.50 -25.56 -9.50
N GLN A 357 4.45 -26.44 -8.49
CA GLN A 357 4.53 -26.08 -7.08
C GLN A 357 5.27 -27.17 -6.30
N GLY A 358 5.74 -26.86 -5.09
CA GLY A 358 6.19 -27.88 -4.16
C GLY A 358 7.14 -27.41 -3.06
N ARG A 359 7.23 -28.25 -2.02
CA ARG A 359 8.12 -28.08 -0.87
C ARG A 359 9.48 -28.73 -1.12
N ARG A 360 10.39 -28.05 -1.84
CA ARG A 360 11.74 -28.54 -2.19
C ARG A 360 12.65 -27.43 -2.72
N GLN A 361 13.96 -27.66 -2.69
CA GLN A 361 14.96 -26.70 -3.20
C GLN A 361 15.03 -26.62 -4.74
N ARG A 362 14.55 -27.64 -5.46
CA ARG A 362 14.65 -27.72 -6.92
C ARG A 362 13.32 -28.13 -7.53
N LEU A 363 12.78 -27.29 -8.40
CA LEU A 363 11.56 -27.54 -9.18
C LEU A 363 11.87 -27.44 -10.67
N THR A 364 11.43 -28.43 -11.44
CA THR A 364 11.49 -28.41 -12.90
C THR A 364 10.08 -28.20 -13.42
N LEU A 365 9.91 -27.23 -14.30
CA LEU A 365 8.68 -26.91 -15.00
C LEU A 365 8.85 -27.30 -16.47
N ASN A 366 8.05 -28.26 -16.96
CA ASN A 366 8.09 -28.68 -18.37
C ASN A 366 7.02 -27.92 -19.17
N LEU A 367 7.36 -27.48 -20.38
CA LEU A 367 6.49 -26.66 -21.24
C LEU A 367 5.73 -27.46 -22.31
N ASN A 368 5.79 -28.80 -22.24
CA ASN A 368 5.26 -29.78 -23.21
C ASN A 368 5.88 -29.73 -24.63
N GLU A 369 6.12 -28.54 -25.16
CA GLU A 369 6.79 -28.28 -26.43
C GLU A 369 7.92 -27.24 -26.29
N LYS A 370 8.73 -27.12 -27.33
CA LYS A 370 9.76 -26.07 -27.40
C LYS A 370 9.09 -24.77 -27.81
N GLN A 371 9.18 -23.75 -26.96
CA GLN A 371 8.54 -22.44 -27.17
C GLN A 371 9.35 -21.32 -26.49
N PRO A 372 9.17 -20.05 -26.90
CA PRO A 372 9.84 -18.91 -26.28
C PRO A 372 9.32 -18.66 -24.86
N VAL A 373 10.21 -18.23 -23.97
CA VAL A 373 9.90 -17.76 -22.61
C VAL A 373 10.77 -16.56 -22.28
N ASN A 374 10.21 -15.53 -21.67
CA ASN A 374 10.95 -14.36 -21.20
C ASN A 374 10.58 -13.92 -19.76
N TYR A 375 9.55 -14.51 -19.16
CA TYR A 375 9.13 -14.18 -17.80
C TYR A 375 8.94 -15.41 -16.93
N CYS A 376 9.18 -15.24 -15.62
CA CYS A 376 8.83 -16.20 -14.58
C CYS A 376 8.16 -15.50 -13.40
N ILE A 377 7.20 -16.19 -12.77
CA ILE A 377 6.66 -15.82 -11.46
C ILE A 377 7.04 -16.89 -10.45
N ILE A 378 7.52 -16.47 -9.28
CA ILE A 378 7.80 -17.33 -8.13
C ILE A 378 7.03 -16.78 -6.92
N GLN A 379 6.32 -17.64 -6.20
CA GLN A 379 5.60 -17.30 -4.97
C GLN A 379 5.89 -18.34 -3.88
N GLU A 380 6.29 -17.90 -2.69
CA GLU A 380 6.31 -18.73 -1.49
C GLU A 380 4.92 -18.78 -0.84
N ASP A 381 4.67 -19.81 -0.02
CA ASP A 381 3.58 -19.77 0.94
C ASP A 381 3.93 -18.78 2.04
N ILE A 382 3.54 -17.52 1.86
CA ILE A 382 3.94 -16.42 2.74
C ILE A 382 3.45 -16.61 4.19
N ALA A 383 2.38 -17.40 4.39
CA ALA A 383 1.91 -17.81 5.73
C ALA A 383 2.93 -18.68 6.49
N LYS A 384 3.95 -19.17 5.80
CA LYS A 384 5.04 -20.01 6.30
C LYS A 384 6.39 -19.28 6.33
N GLY A 385 6.38 -17.96 6.13
CA GLY A 385 7.52 -17.05 6.16
C GLY A 385 8.27 -16.96 4.85
N GLU A 386 9.21 -16.01 4.79
CA GLU A 386 10.16 -15.85 3.68
C GLU A 386 11.38 -16.74 3.91
N ARG A 387 11.52 -17.79 3.09
CA ARG A 387 12.53 -18.84 3.32
C ARG A 387 13.67 -18.78 2.32
N ILE A 388 13.39 -18.38 1.08
CA ILE A 388 14.40 -18.30 0.03
C ILE A 388 15.37 -17.15 0.33
N ARG A 389 16.68 -17.41 0.26
CA ARG A 389 17.74 -16.41 0.39
C ARG A 389 18.49 -16.17 -0.91
N GLN A 390 18.70 -17.23 -1.70
CA GLN A 390 19.27 -17.14 -3.03
C GLN A 390 18.66 -18.19 -3.95
N TYR A 391 18.42 -17.82 -5.21
CA TYR A 391 17.93 -18.74 -6.22
C TYR A 391 18.52 -18.44 -7.61
N LYS A 392 18.42 -19.44 -8.49
CA LYS A 392 18.63 -19.29 -9.94
C LYS A 392 17.50 -19.96 -10.72
N ILE A 393 17.20 -19.40 -11.89
CA ILE A 393 16.34 -20.01 -12.90
C ILE A 393 17.20 -20.40 -14.08
N GLU A 394 17.05 -21.64 -14.53
CA GLU A 394 17.75 -22.17 -15.69
C GLU A 394 16.75 -22.59 -16.76
N ALA A 395 17.04 -22.35 -18.03
CA ALA A 395 16.29 -22.85 -19.18
C ALA A 395 17.02 -24.04 -19.81
N LYS A 396 16.27 -25.04 -20.29
CA LYS A 396 16.81 -26.20 -21.00
C LYS A 396 16.89 -25.91 -22.50
N VAL A 397 18.07 -25.58 -23.00
CA VAL A 397 18.34 -25.24 -24.40
C VAL A 397 19.23 -26.32 -25.02
N ASN A 398 18.76 -26.95 -26.09
CA ASN A 398 19.47 -28.05 -26.78
C ASN A 398 19.96 -29.15 -25.81
N GLY A 399 19.11 -29.52 -24.86
CA GLY A 399 19.40 -30.55 -23.84
C GLY A 399 20.27 -30.08 -22.67
N LYS A 400 20.83 -28.86 -22.71
CA LYS A 400 21.70 -28.30 -21.66
C LYS A 400 20.97 -27.23 -20.85
N TRP A 401 21.25 -27.17 -19.56
CA TRP A 401 20.72 -26.13 -18.68
C TRP A 401 21.59 -24.88 -18.75
N GLN A 402 20.97 -23.73 -18.95
CA GLN A 402 21.62 -22.42 -19.00
C GLN A 402 20.91 -21.48 -18.03
N THR A 403 21.65 -20.78 -17.18
CA THR A 403 21.07 -19.79 -16.25
C THR A 403 20.50 -18.62 -17.05
N VAL A 404 19.25 -18.27 -16.80
CA VAL A 404 18.57 -17.12 -17.43
C VAL A 404 18.34 -15.97 -16.45
N CYS A 405 18.24 -16.27 -15.15
CA CYS A 405 18.28 -15.25 -14.11
C CYS A 405 18.72 -15.82 -12.75
N SER A 406 19.15 -14.94 -11.85
CA SER A 406 19.40 -15.25 -10.44
C SER A 406 18.86 -14.14 -9.56
N GLY A 407 18.64 -14.43 -8.28
CA GLY A 407 18.12 -13.45 -7.35
C GLY A 407 18.19 -13.89 -5.90
N GLU A 408 17.69 -13.02 -5.04
CA GLU A 408 17.62 -13.21 -3.60
C GLU A 408 16.17 -13.35 -3.15
N SER A 409 15.56 -12.29 -2.59
CA SER A 409 14.24 -12.34 -1.96
C SER A 409 13.15 -12.87 -2.91
N VAL A 410 12.50 -13.94 -2.47
CA VAL A 410 11.13 -14.29 -2.83
C VAL A 410 10.34 -14.28 -1.53
N GLY A 411 9.06 -13.94 -1.62
CA GLY A 411 8.10 -13.92 -0.53
C GLY A 411 6.75 -14.17 -1.16
N HIS A 412 5.81 -13.23 -1.02
CA HIS A 412 4.50 -13.34 -1.67
C HIS A 412 4.61 -13.46 -3.19
N LYS A 413 5.40 -12.60 -3.85
CA LYS A 413 5.57 -12.65 -5.31
C LYS A 413 6.89 -12.07 -5.81
N ARG A 414 7.49 -12.78 -6.77
CA ARG A 414 8.64 -12.32 -7.57
C ARG A 414 8.31 -12.46 -9.05
N ILE A 415 8.38 -11.36 -9.80
CA ILE A 415 8.30 -11.34 -11.27
C ILE A 415 9.71 -11.15 -11.82
N ALA A 416 10.25 -12.16 -12.50
CA ALA A 416 11.57 -12.11 -13.12
C ALA A 416 11.43 -12.01 -14.65
N HIS A 417 12.05 -10.99 -15.23
CA HIS A 417 12.18 -10.81 -16.68
C HIS A 417 13.62 -11.14 -17.11
N PHE A 418 13.77 -11.79 -18.26
CA PHE A 418 15.04 -12.11 -18.90
C PHE A 418 14.88 -12.14 -20.42
N GLU A 419 16.00 -12.10 -21.14
CA GLU A 419 15.99 -12.17 -22.62
C GLU A 419 15.23 -13.43 -23.10
N PRO A 420 14.35 -13.32 -24.11
CA PRO A 420 13.59 -14.45 -24.62
C PRO A 420 14.46 -15.66 -24.98
N VAL A 421 14.08 -16.84 -24.47
CA VAL A 421 14.78 -18.10 -24.72
C VAL A 421 13.82 -19.17 -25.22
N GLU A 422 14.21 -19.83 -26.30
CA GLU A 422 13.53 -21.01 -26.84
C GLU A 422 13.87 -22.24 -25.98
N THR A 423 12.89 -22.75 -25.21
CA THR A 423 13.15 -23.82 -24.26
C THR A 423 12.00 -24.82 -24.15
N THR A 424 12.30 -26.01 -23.63
CA THR A 424 11.33 -27.08 -23.34
C THR A 424 11.00 -27.20 -21.85
N ALA A 425 11.83 -26.59 -20.99
CA ALA A 425 11.67 -26.65 -19.55
C ALA A 425 12.45 -25.55 -18.86
N LEU A 426 11.93 -25.08 -17.73
CA LEU A 426 12.63 -24.22 -16.78
C LEU A 426 12.93 -24.98 -15.49
N ARG A 427 13.94 -24.52 -14.76
CA ARG A 427 14.28 -25.07 -13.45
C ARG A 427 14.60 -23.95 -12.47
N LEU A 428 13.81 -23.89 -11.41
CA LEU A 428 14.12 -23.11 -10.21
C LEU A 428 15.03 -23.95 -9.31
N THR A 429 16.17 -23.39 -8.92
CA THR A 429 17.06 -23.95 -7.89
C THR A 429 17.29 -22.90 -6.81
N VAL A 430 16.80 -23.17 -5.60
CA VAL A 430 17.08 -22.40 -4.40
C VAL A 430 18.45 -22.85 -3.87
N THR A 431 19.43 -21.97 -3.95
CA THR A 431 20.83 -22.24 -3.56
C THR A 431 21.09 -21.94 -2.09
N GLN A 432 20.30 -21.05 -1.48
CA GLN A 432 20.35 -20.74 -0.06
C GLN A 432 18.94 -20.49 0.47
N SER A 433 18.64 -21.05 1.64
CA SER A 433 17.34 -20.89 2.31
C SER A 433 17.48 -21.10 3.82
N VAL A 434 16.68 -20.41 4.63
CA VAL A 434 16.67 -20.61 6.09
C VAL A 434 15.84 -21.82 6.54
N ALA A 435 14.97 -22.31 5.66
CA ALA A 435 14.22 -23.56 5.82
C ALA A 435 13.89 -24.14 4.44
N VAL A 436 13.33 -25.36 4.39
CA VAL A 436 12.90 -25.95 3.11
C VAL A 436 11.89 -25.01 2.44
N PRO A 437 12.14 -24.51 1.22
CA PRO A 437 11.23 -23.58 0.55
C PRO A 437 9.85 -24.20 0.34
N GLU A 438 8.79 -23.42 0.52
CA GLU A 438 7.41 -23.81 0.27
C GLU A 438 6.89 -22.99 -0.91
N ILE A 439 7.13 -23.47 -2.12
CA ILE A 439 6.83 -22.74 -3.35
C ILE A 439 5.39 -23.06 -3.75
N ARG A 440 4.51 -22.05 -3.70
CA ARG A 440 3.11 -22.13 -4.12
C ARG A 440 2.95 -22.05 -5.64
N HIS A 441 3.71 -21.17 -6.28
CA HIS A 441 3.68 -21.00 -7.73
C HIS A 441 5.09 -20.82 -8.27
N PHE A 442 5.43 -21.61 -9.28
CA PHE A 442 6.55 -21.37 -10.19
C PHE A 442 6.02 -21.51 -11.62
N SER A 443 5.87 -20.37 -12.30
CA SER A 443 5.12 -20.28 -13.56
C SER A 443 5.92 -19.54 -14.62
N ALA A 444 5.77 -19.96 -15.89
CA ALA A 444 6.48 -19.40 -17.03
C ALA A 444 5.54 -18.62 -17.96
N TYR A 445 6.03 -17.53 -18.55
CA TYR A 445 5.25 -16.69 -19.46
C TYR A 445 6.10 -16.27 -20.67
N ASN A 446 5.41 -16.05 -21.79
CA ASN A 446 5.96 -15.38 -22.96
C ASN A 446 5.16 -14.11 -23.23
N VAL A 447 5.74 -12.96 -22.89
CA VAL A 447 5.13 -11.65 -23.10
C VAL A 447 5.78 -11.00 -24.31
N THR A 448 5.02 -10.88 -25.39
CA THR A 448 5.41 -10.07 -26.54
C THR A 448 5.11 -8.59 -26.28
N LEU A 449 6.07 -7.72 -26.63
CA LEU A 449 5.85 -6.28 -26.69
C LEU A 449 4.85 -5.99 -27.81
N LYS A 450 3.90 -5.09 -27.54
CA LYS A 450 2.99 -4.57 -28.56
C LYS A 450 3.60 -3.37 -29.26
#